data_AF-A0AA88HMR9-F1
#
_entry.id   AF-A0AA88HMR9-F1
#
_cell.length_a   1.000
_cell.length_b   1.000
_cell.length_c   1.000
_cell.angle_alpha   90.00
_cell.angle_beta   90.00
_cell.angle_gamma   90.00
#
_symmetry.space_group_name_H-M   'P 1'
#
loop_
_entity.id
_entity.type
_entity.pdbx_description
1 polymer ?
#
loop_
_entity_poly.entity_id
_entity_poly.type
_entity_poly.pdbx_seq_one_letter_code
_entity_poly.pdbx_strand_id
1 'polypeptide(L)'
;MPDKKADTIFEANCINDVSRSWFINETVEENGKLVVATEMDLGLLVLPYIMESKKISPLEHILMDDGFPDLMKLNQDRIAVRLAIFCDQKDSDLCFK
;
A
#
# COMPACT_ATOMS: atom_id res chain seq x y z
N MET A 1 18.43 -1.30 20.01
CA MET A 1 18.13 -1.15 18.58
C MET A 1 16.63 -1.29 18.43
N PRO A 2 15.90 -0.30 17.89
CA PRO A 2 14.46 -0.48 17.69
C PRO A 2 14.26 -1.54 16.59
N ASP A 3 13.33 -2.45 16.82
CA ASP A 3 13.04 -3.59 15.95
C ASP A 3 12.67 -3.11 14.53
N LYS A 4 13.49 -3.45 13.53
CA LYS A 4 13.31 -3.12 12.09
C LYS A 4 12.15 -3.87 11.41
N LYS A 5 11.04 -4.14 12.12
CA LYS A 5 10.03 -5.13 11.70
C LYS A 5 8.62 -4.57 11.46
N ALA A 6 8.45 -3.25 11.33
CA ALA A 6 7.14 -2.64 11.58
C ALA A 6 6.42 -1.93 10.41
N ASP A 7 6.88 -1.99 9.16
CA ASP A 7 6.22 -1.24 8.06
C ASP A 7 5.91 -2.04 6.80
N THR A 8 5.91 -3.38 6.85
CA THR A 8 5.55 -4.19 5.66
C THR A 8 4.04 -4.27 5.51
N ILE A 9 3.53 -3.86 4.34
CA ILE A 9 2.13 -3.97 3.97
C ILE A 9 1.93 -5.19 3.09
N PHE A 10 0.80 -5.86 3.30
CA PHE A 10 0.40 -7.03 2.55
C PHE A 10 -0.94 -6.76 1.89
N GLU A 11 -1.09 -7.20 0.65
CA GLU A 11 -2.38 -7.34 0.01
C GLU A 11 -3.01 -8.67 0.43
N ALA A 12 -4.33 -8.68 0.62
CA ALA A 12 -5.08 -9.88 0.95
C ALA A 12 -5.79 -10.40 -0.29
N ASN A 13 -5.21 -11.40 -0.95
CA ASN A 13 -5.78 -12.02 -2.14
C ASN A 13 -6.69 -13.18 -1.74
N CYS A 14 -7.89 -13.26 -2.32
CA CYS A 14 -8.86 -14.30 -2.01
C CYS A 14 -9.08 -15.22 -3.22
N ILE A 15 -8.74 -16.49 -3.05
CA ILE A 15 -9.08 -17.56 -4.01
C ILE A 15 -10.45 -18.10 -3.61
N ASN A 16 -11.42 -17.95 -4.50
CA ASN A 16 -12.81 -18.30 -4.26
C ASN A 16 -13.37 -19.13 -5.42
N ASP A 17 -13.02 -20.41 -5.43
CA ASP A 17 -13.50 -21.38 -6.41
C ASP A 17 -14.88 -21.92 -6.01
N VAL A 18 -15.67 -22.30 -7.02
CA VAL A 18 -16.99 -22.92 -6.80
C VAL A 18 -16.84 -24.33 -6.21
N SER A 19 -17.71 -24.67 -5.26
CA SER A 19 -17.81 -26.01 -4.65
C SER A 19 -16.55 -26.48 -3.93
N ARG A 20 -15.99 -25.63 -3.06
CA ARG A 20 -14.93 -26.02 -2.12
C ARG A 20 -15.39 -25.87 -0.68
N SER A 21 -14.83 -26.70 0.19
CA SER A 21 -14.96 -26.59 1.64
C SER A 21 -13.64 -26.96 2.29
N TRP A 22 -13.40 -26.41 3.49
CA TRP A 22 -12.24 -26.77 4.29
C TRP A 22 -12.66 -27.65 5.45
N PHE A 23 -11.93 -28.73 5.66
CA PHE A 23 -11.99 -29.51 6.89
C PHE A 23 -10.83 -29.03 7.77
N ILE A 24 -11.14 -28.26 8.80
CA ILE A 24 -10.16 -27.67 9.72
C ILE A 24 -10.37 -28.33 11.07
N ASN A 25 -9.48 -29.28 11.41
CA ASN A 25 -9.62 -30.13 12.60
C ASN A 25 -11.00 -30.82 12.60
N GLU A 26 -11.80 -30.59 13.66
CA GLU A 26 -13.15 -31.14 13.84
C GLU A 26 -14.26 -30.22 13.30
N THR A 27 -13.90 -29.17 12.55
CA THR A 27 -14.85 -28.20 11.98
C THR A 27 -14.83 -28.23 10.46
N VAL A 28 -15.99 -27.96 9.85
CA VAL A 28 -16.13 -27.79 8.40
C VAL A 28 -16.46 -26.34 8.10
N GLU A 29 -15.64 -25.70 7.28
CA GLU A 29 -15.90 -24.38 6.71
C GLU A 29 -16.47 -24.55 5.29
N GLU A 30 -17.74 -24.23 5.12
CA GLU A 30 -18.44 -24.36 3.84
C GLU A 30 -17.96 -23.35 2.80
N ASN A 31 -17.39 -22.22 3.23
CA ASN A 31 -17.07 -21.12 2.32
C ASN A 31 -15.99 -21.47 1.27
N GLY A 32 -15.12 -22.44 1.54
CA GLY A 32 -14.05 -22.88 0.65
C GLY A 32 -13.02 -21.81 0.25
N LYS A 33 -13.06 -20.61 0.85
CA LYS A 33 -12.21 -19.47 0.47
C LYS A 33 -10.81 -19.64 1.04
N LEU A 34 -9.80 -19.30 0.25
CA LEU A 34 -8.41 -19.25 0.70
C LEU A 34 -7.90 -17.82 0.57
N VAL A 35 -7.56 -17.21 1.71
CA VAL A 35 -6.95 -15.88 1.74
C VAL A 35 -5.44 -16.04 1.82
N VAL A 36 -4.72 -15.42 0.89
CA VAL A 36 -3.26 -15.41 0.80
C VAL A 36 -2.79 -13.98 0.98
N ALA A 37 -1.90 -13.76 1.95
CA ALA A 37 -1.23 -12.47 2.13
C ALA A 37 0.06 -12.44 1.30
N THR A 38 0.14 -11.51 0.35
CA THR A 38 1.34 -11.26 -0.46
C THR A 38 1.89 -9.88 -0.13
N GLU A 39 3.22 -9.74 -0.10
CA GLU A 39 3.84 -8.44 0.20
C GLU A 39 3.49 -7.42 -0.91
N MET A 40 3.05 -6.24 -0.49
CA MET A 40 2.64 -5.16 -1.38
C MET A 40 3.73 -4.09 -1.49
N ASP A 41 3.93 -3.60 -2.70
CA ASP A 41 4.79 -2.45 -2.96
C ASP A 41 4.07 -1.14 -2.67
N LEU A 42 4.58 -0.39 -1.70
CA LEU A 42 4.03 0.91 -1.31
C LEU A 42 4.06 1.95 -2.43
N GLY A 43 5.05 1.90 -3.33
CA GLY A 43 5.12 2.80 -4.49
C GLY A 43 3.97 2.55 -5.48
N LEU A 44 3.64 1.28 -5.71
CA LEU A 44 2.51 0.89 -6.56
C LEU A 44 1.16 1.20 -5.90
N LEU A 45 1.07 1.07 -4.57
CA LEU A 45 -0.14 1.40 -3.82
C LEU A 45 -0.55 2.87 -3.99
N VAL A 46 0.42 3.79 -3.95
CA VAL A 46 0.16 5.24 -4.06
C VAL A 46 0.16 5.77 -5.50
N LEU A 47 0.62 4.97 -6.46
CA LEU A 47 0.78 5.37 -7.86
C LEU A 47 -0.52 5.95 -8.48
N PRO A 48 -1.72 5.39 -8.25
CA PRO A 48 -2.96 5.96 -8.80
C PRO A 48 -3.19 7.42 -8.36
N TYR A 49 -2.96 7.73 -7.08
CA TYR A 49 -3.10 9.08 -6.53
C TYR A 49 -2.14 10.08 -7.19
N ILE A 50 -0.93 9.62 -7.51
CA ILE A 50 0.08 10.45 -8.19
C ILE A 50 -0.31 10.68 -9.64
N MET A 51 -0.82 9.66 -10.34
CA MET A 51 -1.28 9.77 -11.72
C MET A 51 -2.47 10.73 -11.86
N GLU A 52 -3.30 10.86 -10.83
CA GLU A 52 -4.41 11.82 -10.77
C GLU A 52 -3.94 13.25 -10.45
N SER A 53 -2.78 13.40 -9.81
CA SER A 53 -2.21 14.71 -9.50
C SER A 53 -1.73 15.43 -10.78
N LYS A 54 -2.29 16.63 -11.02
CA LYS A 54 -1.93 17.46 -12.19
C LYS A 54 -0.73 18.37 -11.96
N LYS A 55 -0.23 18.46 -10.72
CA LYS A 55 0.83 19.38 -10.31
C LYS A 55 1.80 18.68 -9.37
N ILE A 56 3.01 19.23 -9.30
CA ILE A 56 3.98 18.85 -8.26
C ILE A 56 3.40 19.30 -6.92
N SER A 57 3.05 18.33 -6.08
CA SER A 57 2.44 18.52 -4.78
C SER A 57 3.17 17.68 -3.74
N PRO A 58 3.23 18.13 -2.47
CA PRO A 58 3.72 17.31 -1.37
C PRO A 58 2.96 15.98 -1.27
N LEU A 59 3.66 14.90 -0.91
CA LEU A 59 3.07 13.57 -0.79
C LEU A 59 1.89 13.57 0.21
N GLU A 60 2.03 14.28 1.34
CA GLU A 60 0.97 14.44 2.33
C GLU A 60 -0.34 15.02 1.78
N HIS A 61 -0.27 15.89 0.75
CA HIS A 61 -1.47 16.46 0.12
C HIS A 61 -2.08 15.51 -0.92
N ILE A 62 -1.25 14.67 -1.55
CA ILE A 62 -1.70 13.69 -2.55
C ILE A 62 -2.41 12.52 -1.86
N LEU A 63 -1.96 12.12 -0.67
CA LEU A 63 -2.48 10.98 0.09
C LEU A 63 -3.68 11.32 0.99
N MET A 64 -4.29 12.50 0.84
CA MET A 64 -5.52 12.84 1.56
C MET A 64 -6.72 12.19 0.88
N ASP A 65 -7.22 11.11 1.49
CA ASP A 65 -8.40 10.39 1.01
C ASP A 65 -9.36 10.10 2.19
N ASP A 66 -10.52 10.77 2.18
CA ASP A 66 -11.55 10.61 3.21
C ASP A 66 -12.16 9.19 3.21
N GLY A 67 -12.12 8.48 2.08
CA GLY A 67 -12.55 7.08 1.97
C GLY A 67 -11.53 6.10 2.56
N PHE A 68 -10.25 6.49 2.59
CA PHE A 68 -9.14 5.67 3.06
C PHE A 68 -8.20 6.46 4.00
N PRO A 69 -8.66 6.85 5.19
CA PRO A 69 -7.89 7.70 6.11
C PRO A 69 -6.59 7.06 6.63
N ASP A 70 -6.50 5.73 6.56
CA ASP A 70 -5.30 4.98 6.96
C ASP A 70 -4.13 5.19 5.99
N LEU A 71 -4.36 5.72 4.79
CA LEU A 71 -3.31 6.06 3.83
C LEU A 71 -2.31 7.08 4.41
N MET A 72 -2.78 8.00 5.26
CA MET A 72 -1.93 8.98 5.94
C MET A 72 -1.04 8.38 7.02
N LYS A 73 -1.33 7.15 7.49
CA LYS A 73 -0.53 6.43 8.50
C LYS A 73 0.65 5.68 7.89
N LEU A 74 0.74 5.62 6.55
CA LEU A 74 1.83 4.95 5.86
C LEU A 74 3.16 5.65 6.09
N ASN A 75 4.24 4.88 6.07
CA ASN A 75 5.59 5.43 6.16
C ASN A 75 5.93 6.22 4.87
N GLN A 76 5.76 7.54 4.94
CA GLN A 76 5.97 8.46 3.83
C GLN A 76 7.42 8.47 3.34
N ASP A 77 8.41 8.32 4.22
CA ASP A 77 9.82 8.26 3.84
C ASP A 77 10.09 7.03 2.97
N ARG A 78 9.51 5.88 3.35
CA ARG A 78 9.62 4.64 2.56
C ARG A 78 8.92 4.77 1.22
N ILE A 79 7.74 5.41 1.19
CA ILE A 79 7.03 5.71 -0.06
C ILE A 79 7.89 6.61 -0.96
N ALA A 80 8.45 7.70 -0.43
CA ALA A 80 9.29 8.63 -1.19
C ALA A 80 10.50 7.92 -1.83
N VAL A 81 11.18 7.02 -1.10
CA VAL A 81 12.28 6.21 -1.64
C VAL A 81 11.81 5.31 -2.79
N ARG A 82 10.61 4.70 -2.68
CA ARG A 82 10.04 3.90 -3.78
C ARG A 82 9.65 4.77 -4.97
N LEU A 83 9.10 5.95 -4.73
CA LEU A 83 8.63 6.88 -5.75
C LEU A 83 9.77 7.51 -6.56
N ALA A 84 10.97 7.64 -6.00
CA ALA A 84 12.15 8.08 -6.74
C ALA A 84 12.47 7.19 -7.97
N ILE A 85 11.90 5.99 -8.05
CA ILE A 85 12.00 5.10 -9.22
C ILE A 85 11.03 5.52 -10.34
N PHE A 86 9.87 6.06 -9.97
CA PHE A 86 8.73 6.28 -10.87
C PHE A 86 8.45 7.75 -11.16
N CYS A 87 8.91 8.68 -10.31
CA CYS A 87 8.52 10.07 -10.32
C CYS A 87 9.72 11.00 -10.22
N ASP A 88 9.65 12.13 -10.91
CA ASP A 88 10.60 13.22 -10.74
C ASP A 88 10.41 13.89 -9.39
N GLN A 89 11.51 14.15 -8.69
CA GLN A 89 11.53 14.89 -7.44
C GLN A 89 12.05 16.30 -7.68
N LYS A 90 11.32 17.28 -7.14
CA LYS A 90 11.80 18.66 -7.09
C LYS A 90 12.55 18.87 -5.78
N ASP A 91 13.87 19.02 -5.85
CA ASP A 91 14.68 19.36 -4.68
C ASP A 91 14.37 20.78 -4.20
N SER A 92 14.14 20.91 -2.88
CA SER A 92 13.86 22.18 -2.20
C SER A 92 14.99 23.20 -2.36
N ASP A 93 16.21 22.74 -2.62
CA ASP A 93 17.43 23.56 -2.60
C ASP A 93 17.61 24.42 -3.85
N LEU A 94 16.77 24.24 -4.88
CA LEU A 94 16.79 25.02 -6.11
C LEU A 94 15.75 26.15 -6.14
N CYS A 95 14.93 26.32 -5.10
CA CYS A 95 13.80 27.27 -5.08
C CYS A 95 13.94 28.47 -4.14
N PHE A 96 15.11 28.69 -3.57
CA PHE A 96 15.44 29.93 -2.84
C PHE A 96 16.70 30.58 -3.42
N LYS A 97 16.62 31.04 -4.67
CA LYS A 97 17.51 32.07 -5.23
C LYS A 97 16.73 32.99 -6.16
#